data_AF-A0A7L2DNJ5-F1
#
_entry.id   AF-A0A7L2DNJ5-F1
#
_cell.length_a   1.000
_cell.length_b   1.000
_cell.length_c   1.000
_cell.angle_alpha   90.00
_cell.angle_beta   90.00
_cell.angle_gamma   90.00
#
_symmetry.space_group_name_H-M   'P 1'
#
loop_
_entity.id
_entity.type
_entity.pdbx_description
1 polymer ?
#
loop_
_entity_poly.entity_id
_entity_poly.type
_entity_poly.pdbx_seq_one_letter_code
_entity_poly.pdbx_strand_id
1 'polypeptide(L)'
;DGEVLINELKNGNTETFWNPTSEVRRQRLKRHIVLFEEQTDFESERLWQHVTSAINKGDQHKATQEKFVLEEEQRNAARGRRESGKEWKPLLFRHDAGTNEWHYKYEDLRPWDPLNDIAQFEKDGILQTMERHLSTRMSNHKATCINNQITRHKRSAKDCRRRKTSDQP
;
A
#
# COMPACT_ATOMS: atom_id res chain seq x y z
N ASP A 1 -19.97 6.72 16.16
CA ASP A 1 -19.38 8.01 15.76
C ASP A 1 -19.67 9.15 16.74
N GLY A 2 -19.80 8.84 18.03
CA GLY A 2 -20.14 9.81 19.07
C GLY A 2 -19.01 10.02 20.06
N GLU A 3 -19.29 10.81 21.07
CA GLU A 3 -18.40 11.08 22.20
C GLU A 3 -18.16 9.81 23.02
N VAL A 4 -16.92 9.67 23.50
CA VAL A 4 -16.44 8.63 24.41
C VAL A 4 -16.06 9.32 25.71
N LEU A 5 -16.59 8.81 26.81
CA LEU A 5 -16.34 9.32 28.16
C LEU A 5 -15.47 8.33 28.92
N ILE A 6 -14.65 8.83 29.84
CA ILE A 6 -13.89 8.04 30.79
C ILE A 6 -14.31 8.41 32.21
N ASN A 7 -14.46 7.39 33.06
CA ASN A 7 -14.88 7.55 34.45
C ASN A 7 -13.69 7.31 35.38
N GLU A 8 -13.38 8.28 36.23
CA GLU A 8 -12.41 8.11 37.30
C GLU A 8 -13.05 7.36 38.48
N LEU A 9 -12.60 6.12 38.72
CA LEU A 9 -13.13 5.26 39.79
C LEU A 9 -12.96 5.84 41.21
N LYS A 10 -11.99 6.73 41.43
CA LYS A 10 -11.62 7.22 42.77
C LYS A 10 -12.56 8.33 43.26
N ASN A 11 -13.12 9.09 42.34
CA ASN A 11 -13.82 10.34 42.58
C ASN A 11 -15.22 10.32 41.96
N GLY A 12 -15.54 9.31 41.13
CA GLY A 12 -16.83 9.17 40.47
C GLY A 12 -17.07 10.20 39.35
N ASN A 13 -16.03 10.94 38.97
CA ASN A 13 -16.10 11.95 37.93
C ASN A 13 -16.08 11.30 36.55
N THR A 14 -16.93 11.81 35.66
CA THR A 14 -16.96 11.45 34.24
C THR A 14 -16.42 12.60 33.43
N GLU A 15 -15.43 12.34 32.59
CA GLU A 15 -14.83 13.34 31.69
C GLU A 15 -14.84 12.85 30.23
N THR A 16 -14.77 13.79 29.29
CA THR A 16 -14.69 13.47 27.86
C THR A 16 -13.32 12.91 27.53
N PHE A 17 -13.26 11.64 27.10
CA PHE A 17 -12.02 11.00 26.66
C PHE A 17 -11.72 11.30 25.19
N TRP A 18 -12.73 11.16 24.33
CA TRP A 18 -12.56 11.39 22.89
C TRP A 18 -13.87 11.81 22.24
N ASN A 19 -13.82 12.84 21.39
CA ASN A 19 -14.98 13.30 20.65
C ASN A 19 -14.60 13.51 19.17
N PRO A 20 -15.28 12.86 18.21
CA PRO A 20 -15.01 13.02 16.78
C PRO A 20 -15.58 14.34 16.23
N THR A 21 -15.12 15.47 16.76
CA THR A 21 -15.50 16.81 16.27
C THR A 21 -15.06 17.02 14.82
N SER A 22 -15.65 18.00 14.13
CA SER A 22 -15.24 18.33 12.77
C SER A 22 -13.76 18.70 12.67
N GLU A 23 -13.17 19.27 13.72
CA GLU A 23 -11.74 19.58 13.78
C GLU A 23 -10.89 18.31 13.84
N VAL A 24 -11.21 17.39 14.75
CA VAL A 24 -10.52 16.09 14.85
C VAL A 24 -10.60 15.32 13.53
N ARG A 25 -11.76 15.35 12.86
CA ARG A 25 -11.93 14.73 11.53
C ARG A 25 -11.05 15.37 10.47
N ARG A 26 -10.89 16.69 10.46
CA ARG A 26 -10.00 17.40 9.52
C ARG A 26 -8.52 17.07 9.73
N GLN A 27 -8.13 16.71 10.95
CA GLN A 27 -6.76 16.31 11.29
C GLN A 27 -6.44 14.85 10.94
N ARG A 28 -7.41 14.05 10.48
CA ARG A 28 -7.17 12.67 10.05
C ARG A 28 -6.15 12.63 8.92
N LEU A 29 -5.22 11.68 9.02
CA LEU A 29 -4.27 11.42 7.94
C LEU A 29 -5.02 11.05 6.67
N LYS A 30 -4.66 11.69 5.56
CA LYS A 30 -5.25 11.38 4.26
C LYS A 30 -4.73 10.03 3.78
N ARG A 31 -5.64 9.11 3.46
CA ARG A 31 -5.29 7.87 2.78
C ARG A 31 -4.93 8.19 1.33
N HIS A 32 -3.79 7.68 0.88
CA HIS A 32 -3.40 7.70 -0.53
C HIS A 32 -3.61 6.32 -1.13
N ILE A 33 -4.18 6.26 -2.33
CA ILE A 33 -4.44 5.01 -3.05
C ILE A 33 -3.65 4.98 -4.36
N VAL A 34 -3.37 3.77 -4.84
CA VAL A 34 -2.80 3.54 -6.18
C VAL A 34 -3.86 3.89 -7.22
N LEU A 35 -3.47 4.57 -8.29
CA LEU A 35 -4.38 4.92 -9.38
C LEU A 35 -4.92 3.65 -10.04
N PHE A 36 -6.20 3.65 -10.43
CA PHE A 36 -6.87 2.47 -10.97
C PHE A 36 -6.15 1.86 -12.18
N GLU A 37 -5.57 2.71 -13.04
CA GLU A 37 -4.82 2.30 -14.24
C GLU A 37 -3.46 1.69 -13.91
N GLU A 38 -2.94 1.94 -12.70
CA GLU A 38 -1.67 1.43 -12.20
C GLU A 38 -1.85 0.17 -11.33
N GLN A 39 -3.08 -0.17 -10.97
CA GLN A 39 -3.39 -1.37 -10.19
C GLN A 39 -3.24 -2.66 -11.02
N THR A 40 -2.69 -3.68 -10.38
CA THR A 40 -2.61 -5.05 -10.90
C THR A 40 -3.95 -5.76 -10.82
N ASP A 41 -4.14 -6.83 -11.61
CA ASP A 41 -5.45 -7.49 -11.78
C ASP A 41 -6.01 -8.11 -10.49
N PHE A 42 -5.17 -8.40 -9.49
CA PHE A 42 -5.57 -8.97 -8.20
C PHE A 42 -5.70 -7.94 -7.07
N GLU A 43 -5.48 -6.66 -7.34
CA GLU A 43 -5.77 -5.59 -6.38
C GLU A 43 -7.27 -5.38 -6.25
N SER A 44 -7.73 -5.15 -5.02
CA SER A 44 -9.16 -5.29 -4.68
C SER A 44 -10.09 -4.37 -5.47
N GLU A 45 -9.72 -3.11 -5.69
CA GLU A 45 -10.58 -2.17 -6.42
C GLU A 45 -10.73 -2.60 -7.89
N ARG A 46 -9.65 -3.01 -8.55
CA ARG A 46 -9.68 -3.56 -9.91
C ARG A 46 -10.38 -4.92 -9.99
N LEU A 47 -10.07 -5.84 -9.09
CA LEU A 47 -10.64 -7.19 -9.07
C LEU A 47 -12.15 -7.16 -8.85
N TRP A 48 -12.63 -6.28 -7.98
CA TRP A 48 -14.05 -6.19 -7.62
C TRP A 48 -14.84 -5.14 -8.41
N GLN A 49 -14.22 -4.48 -9.40
CA GLN A 49 -14.80 -3.33 -10.11
C GLN A 49 -16.22 -3.58 -10.66
N HIS A 50 -16.49 -4.78 -11.21
CA HIS A 50 -17.78 -5.11 -11.82
C HIS A 50 -18.86 -5.35 -10.78
N VAL A 51 -18.52 -6.04 -9.69
CA VAL A 51 -19.40 -6.25 -8.53
C VAL A 51 -19.77 -4.92 -7.91
N THR A 52 -18.77 -4.07 -7.61
CA THR A 52 -18.97 -2.74 -7.03
C THR A 52 -19.78 -1.85 -7.97
N SER A 53 -19.54 -1.88 -9.29
CA SER A 53 -20.33 -1.12 -10.26
C SER A 53 -21.80 -1.56 -10.28
N ALA A 54 -22.09 -2.87 -10.17
CA ALA A 54 -23.46 -3.38 -10.15
C ALA A 54 -24.19 -3.00 -8.84
N ILE A 55 -23.50 -3.11 -7.70
CA ILE A 55 -24.02 -2.66 -6.39
C ILE A 55 -24.37 -1.17 -6.42
N ASN A 56 -23.47 -0.33 -6.94
CA ASN A 56 -23.71 1.12 -7.04
C ASN A 56 -24.90 1.47 -7.95
N LYS A 57 -25.28 0.57 -8.88
CA LYS A 57 -26.46 0.71 -9.75
C LYS A 57 -27.73 0.10 -9.14
N GLY A 58 -27.63 -0.54 -7.97
CA GLY A 58 -28.74 -1.27 -7.34
C GLY A 58 -29.10 -2.58 -8.04
N ASP A 59 -28.24 -3.11 -8.92
CA ASP A 59 -28.49 -4.35 -9.65
C ASP A 59 -27.90 -5.54 -8.89
N GLN A 60 -28.71 -6.10 -7.99
CA GLN A 60 -28.30 -7.23 -7.14
C GLN A 60 -28.08 -8.52 -7.93
N HIS A 61 -28.86 -8.77 -8.99
CA HIS A 61 -28.71 -9.97 -9.81
C HIS A 61 -27.36 -9.95 -10.52
N LYS A 62 -27.01 -8.81 -11.14
CA LYS A 62 -25.71 -8.64 -11.78
C LYS A 62 -24.57 -8.70 -10.77
N ALA A 63 -24.68 -8.04 -9.62
CA ALA A 63 -23.65 -8.10 -8.58
C ALA A 63 -23.37 -9.55 -8.14
N THR A 64 -24.43 -10.35 -8.00
CA THR A 64 -24.32 -11.78 -7.64
C THR A 64 -23.63 -12.58 -8.74
N GLN A 65 -23.97 -12.32 -10.01
CA GLN A 65 -23.36 -12.99 -11.16
C GLN A 65 -21.86 -12.67 -11.26
N GLU A 66 -21.48 -11.40 -11.19
CA GLU A 66 -20.07 -10.97 -11.26
C GLU A 66 -19.27 -11.55 -10.08
N LYS A 67 -19.85 -11.59 -8.87
CA LYS A 67 -19.24 -12.23 -7.71
C LYS A 67 -19.02 -13.73 -7.94
N PHE A 68 -20.02 -14.42 -8.51
CA PHE A 68 -19.93 -15.84 -8.80
C PHE A 68 -18.79 -16.16 -9.77
N VAL A 69 -18.61 -15.36 -10.82
CA VAL A 69 -17.51 -15.52 -11.80
C VAL A 69 -16.16 -15.47 -11.09
N LEU A 70 -15.91 -14.43 -10.28
CA LEU A 70 -14.66 -14.28 -9.52
C LEU A 70 -14.41 -15.48 -8.59
N GLU A 71 -15.43 -15.94 -7.87
CA GLU A 71 -15.29 -17.05 -6.93
C GLU A 71 -15.10 -18.41 -7.62
N GLU A 72 -15.72 -18.63 -8.78
CA GLU A 72 -15.51 -19.84 -9.57
C GLU A 72 -14.10 -19.90 -10.15
N GLU A 73 -13.56 -18.78 -10.64
CA GLU A 73 -12.17 -18.69 -11.09
C GLU A 73 -11.18 -19.01 -9.95
N GLN A 74 -11.40 -18.48 -8.75
CA GLN A 74 -10.58 -18.80 -7.59
C GLN A 74 -10.68 -20.28 -7.18
N ARG A 75 -11.88 -20.87 -7.24
CA ARG A 75 -12.09 -22.30 -6.99
C ARG A 75 -11.38 -23.17 -8.03
N ASN A 76 -11.43 -22.80 -9.31
CA ASN A 76 -10.67 -23.44 -10.38
C ASN A 76 -9.16 -23.37 -10.15
N ALA A 77 -8.63 -22.18 -9.82
CA ALA A 77 -7.21 -22.01 -9.54
C ALA A 77 -6.75 -22.83 -8.32
N ALA A 78 -7.59 -22.94 -7.29
CA ALA A 78 -7.32 -23.79 -6.12
C ALA A 78 -7.31 -25.28 -6.49
N ARG A 79 -8.24 -25.76 -7.32
CA ARG A 79 -8.24 -27.13 -7.85
C ARG A 79 -6.95 -27.43 -8.63
N GLY A 80 -6.57 -26.55 -9.56
CA GLY A 80 -5.34 -26.72 -10.35
C GLY A 80 -4.06 -26.73 -9.50
N ARG A 81 -4.00 -25.92 -8.43
CA ARG A 81 -2.88 -25.96 -7.46
C ARG A 81 -2.80 -27.30 -6.74
N ARG A 82 -3.94 -27.82 -6.25
CA ARG A 82 -4.02 -29.12 -5.58
C ARG A 82 -3.59 -30.26 -6.51
N GLU A 83 -4.07 -30.27 -7.75
CA GLU A 83 -3.73 -31.30 -8.75
C GLU A 83 -2.25 -31.28 -9.13
N SER A 84 -1.65 -30.10 -9.21
CA SER A 84 -0.22 -29.93 -9.49
C SER A 84 0.70 -30.07 -8.27
N GLY A 85 0.14 -30.34 -7.08
CA GLY A 85 0.90 -30.42 -5.83
C GLY A 85 1.55 -29.09 -5.41
N LYS A 86 1.10 -27.95 -5.94
CA LYS A 86 1.64 -26.63 -5.63
C LYS A 86 0.91 -26.03 -4.43
N GLU A 87 1.68 -25.71 -3.39
CA GLU A 87 1.18 -24.97 -2.23
C GLU A 87 0.89 -23.50 -2.57
N TRP A 88 -0.20 -22.94 -2.06
CA TRP A 88 -0.47 -21.51 -2.14
C TRP A 88 0.32 -20.77 -1.06
N LYS A 89 1.10 -19.75 -1.46
CA LYS A 89 1.93 -18.97 -0.56
C LYS A 89 1.60 -17.48 -0.68
N PRO A 90 1.36 -16.77 0.44
CA PRO A 90 1.17 -15.32 0.42
C PRO A 90 2.40 -14.60 -0.15
N LEU A 91 2.16 -13.56 -0.95
CA LEU A 91 3.22 -12.82 -1.63
C LEU A 91 4.02 -11.93 -0.67
N LEU A 92 3.33 -11.15 0.17
CA LEU A 92 3.93 -10.08 0.97
C LEU A 92 4.11 -10.40 2.45
N PHE A 93 3.46 -11.46 2.94
CA PHE A 93 3.44 -11.80 4.36
C PHE A 93 3.94 -13.22 4.62
N ARG A 94 4.54 -13.43 5.80
CA ARG A 94 4.93 -14.74 6.34
C ARG A 94 4.15 -14.97 7.64
N HIS A 95 3.69 -16.19 7.85
CA HIS A 95 3.06 -16.60 9.10
C HIS A 95 4.13 -17.20 10.01
N ASP A 96 4.19 -16.73 11.25
CA ASP A 96 4.99 -17.33 12.31
C ASP A 96 4.09 -18.28 13.12
N ALA A 97 4.38 -19.58 13.03
CA ALA A 97 3.62 -20.60 13.73
C ALA A 97 3.84 -20.61 15.25
N GLY A 98 4.94 -20.04 15.75
CA GLY A 98 5.25 -19.98 17.17
C GLY A 98 4.48 -18.89 17.91
N THR A 99 4.37 -17.71 17.31
CA THR A 99 3.61 -16.57 17.86
C THR A 99 2.17 -16.51 17.34
N ASN A 100 1.86 -17.23 16.27
CA ASN A 100 0.63 -17.13 15.49
C ASN A 100 0.40 -15.73 14.89
N GLU A 101 1.48 -15.02 14.57
CA GLU A 101 1.46 -13.68 13.99
C GLU A 101 1.79 -13.68 12.49
N TRP A 102 1.32 -12.65 11.80
CA TRP A 102 1.67 -12.40 10.40
C TRP A 102 2.69 -11.27 10.33
N HIS A 103 3.87 -11.57 9.80
CA HIS A 103 4.91 -10.58 9.58
C HIS A 103 4.95 -10.16 8.11
N TYR A 104 5.07 -8.87 7.91
CA TYR A 104 5.36 -8.34 6.58
C TYR A 104 6.80 -8.69 6.20
N LYS A 105 7.01 -9.28 5.02
CA LYS A 105 8.33 -9.82 4.61
C LYS A 105 9.41 -8.74 4.47
N TYR A 106 9.01 -7.50 4.25
CA TYR A 106 9.90 -6.37 3.99
C TYR A 106 9.79 -5.30 5.08
N GLU A 107 9.48 -5.71 6.31
CA GLU A 107 9.40 -4.81 7.46
C GLU A 107 10.75 -4.11 7.69
N ASP A 108 10.78 -2.78 7.57
CA ASP A 108 11.89 -1.94 8.02
C ASP A 108 11.51 -1.31 9.35
N LEU A 109 12.00 -1.89 10.43
CA LEU A 109 11.73 -1.45 11.80
C LEU A 109 12.74 -0.40 12.29
N ARG A 110 13.68 0.01 11.44
CA ARG A 110 14.64 1.04 11.82
C ARG A 110 13.92 2.36 12.04
N PRO A 111 14.33 3.15 13.04
CA PRO A 111 13.85 4.53 13.18
C PRO A 111 14.15 5.34 11.92
N TRP A 112 13.25 6.25 11.57
CA TRP A 112 13.48 7.23 10.50
C TRP A 112 14.73 8.07 10.79
N ASP A 113 15.64 8.16 9.83
CA ASP A 113 16.81 9.04 9.87
C ASP A 113 16.50 10.36 9.17
N PRO A 114 16.31 11.48 9.89
CA PRO A 114 15.98 12.76 9.26
C PRO A 114 17.05 13.30 8.30
N LEU A 115 18.30 12.85 8.43
CA LEU A 115 19.41 13.31 7.58
C LEU A 115 19.43 12.54 6.26
N ASN A 116 19.24 11.22 6.34
CA ASN A 116 19.37 10.34 5.19
C ASN A 116 18.03 10.05 4.53
N ASP A 117 16.97 9.84 5.29
CA ASP A 117 15.68 9.45 4.71
C ASP A 117 14.92 10.67 4.18
N ILE A 118 14.41 10.56 2.95
CA ILE A 118 13.72 11.63 2.24
C ILE A 118 12.21 11.37 2.22
N ALA A 119 11.84 10.19 1.76
CA ALA A 119 10.44 9.77 1.64
C ALA A 119 10.34 8.25 1.72
N GLN A 120 9.21 7.75 2.19
CA GLN A 120 8.85 6.35 2.05
C GLN A 120 7.74 6.22 1.01
N PHE A 121 7.85 5.23 0.14
CA PHE A 121 6.87 4.96 -0.90
C PHE A 121 6.68 3.47 -1.05
N GLU A 122 5.51 3.05 -1.52
CA GLU A 122 5.26 1.65 -1.86
C GLU A 122 5.43 1.43 -3.36
N LYS A 123 5.98 0.28 -3.72
CA LYS A 123 6.09 -0.24 -5.07
C LYS A 123 5.87 -1.74 -5.06
N ASP A 124 4.88 -2.23 -5.83
CA ASP A 124 4.53 -3.65 -5.94
C ASP A 124 4.23 -4.31 -4.57
N GLY A 125 3.62 -3.54 -3.65
CA GLY A 125 3.35 -3.95 -2.26
C GLY A 125 4.57 -3.90 -1.35
N ILE A 126 5.72 -3.42 -1.83
CA ILE A 126 6.98 -3.28 -1.07
C ILE A 126 7.17 -1.82 -0.63
N LEU A 127 7.24 -1.57 0.69
CA LEU A 127 7.61 -0.26 1.23
C LEU A 127 9.12 -0.04 1.09
N GLN A 128 9.49 1.06 0.46
CA GLN A 128 10.86 1.45 0.17
C GLN A 128 11.13 2.85 0.71
N THR A 129 12.30 3.03 1.33
CA THR A 129 12.78 4.32 1.79
C THR A 129 13.73 4.91 0.75
N MET A 130 13.42 6.12 0.30
CA MET A 130 14.28 6.92 -0.57
C MET A 130 15.29 7.65 0.30
N GLU A 131 16.58 7.35 0.13
CA GLU A 131 17.67 7.92 0.93
C GLU A 131 18.47 8.99 0.14
N ARG A 132 18.97 10.00 0.84
CA ARG A 132 19.99 10.95 0.39
C ARG A 132 21.31 10.22 0.33
N HIS A 133 21.58 9.55 -0.78
CA HIS A 133 22.94 9.10 -1.05
C HIS A 133 23.78 10.33 -1.42
N LEU A 134 24.40 10.97 -0.42
CA LEU A 134 25.51 11.88 -0.67
C LEU A 134 26.56 11.03 -1.39
N SER A 135 26.70 11.23 -2.69
CA SER A 135 27.79 10.62 -3.44
C SER A 135 29.09 11.18 -2.88
N THR A 136 29.70 10.50 -1.91
CA THR A 136 31.10 10.73 -1.56
C THR A 136 31.94 10.19 -2.72
N ARG A 137 31.93 10.91 -3.83
CA ARG A 137 32.85 10.69 -4.95
C ARG A 137 34.16 11.38 -4.60
N MET A 138 34.82 10.91 -3.53
CA MET A 138 36.21 11.27 -3.27
C MET A 138 37.11 10.26 -3.98
N SER A 139 37.54 10.71 -5.16
CA SER A 139 38.79 10.42 -5.88
C SER A 139 39.78 9.46 -5.19
N ASN A 140 40.16 8.40 -5.91
CA ASN A 140 41.51 7.84 -5.91
C ASN A 140 41.92 7.56 -7.37
N HIS A 141 43.03 8.16 -7.81
CA HIS A 141 43.62 8.14 -9.16
C HIS A 141 43.91 6.70 -9.65
N LYS A 142 43.95 6.31 -10.94
CA LYS A 142 44.51 6.92 -12.16
C LYS A 142 43.85 6.30 -13.41
N ALA A 143 43.64 7.07 -14.48
CA ALA A 143 44.00 6.72 -15.87
C ALA A 143 43.41 7.75 -16.86
N THR A 144 44.33 8.42 -17.57
CA THR A 144 44.28 8.85 -18.97
C THR A 144 43.04 9.57 -19.50
N CYS A 145 43.25 10.82 -19.91
CA CYS A 145 42.32 11.57 -20.74
C CYS A 145 42.09 10.85 -22.08
N ILE A 146 40.83 10.57 -22.41
CA ILE A 146 40.40 10.40 -23.80
C ILE A 146 39.14 11.23 -23.99
N ASN A 147 39.32 12.27 -24.78
CA ASN A 147 38.27 13.04 -25.42
C ASN A 147 37.38 12.08 -26.22
N ASN A 148 36.06 12.13 -26.05
CA ASN A 148 35.13 11.96 -27.17
C ASN A 148 33.69 12.31 -26.80
N GLN A 149 33.05 12.94 -27.78
CA GLN A 149 31.74 13.56 -27.80
C GLN A 149 30.63 12.61 -27.33
N ILE A 150 29.76 13.09 -26.44
CA ILE A 150 28.53 12.37 -26.06
C ILE A 150 27.32 13.14 -26.60
N THR A 151 26.67 12.50 -27.57
CA THR A 151 25.38 12.83 -28.15
C THR A 151 24.30 12.99 -27.08
N ARG A 152 23.55 14.10 -27.17
CA ARG A 152 22.36 14.37 -26.36
C ARG A 152 21.25 13.39 -26.72
N HIS A 153 21.03 12.37 -25.89
CA HIS A 153 19.76 11.64 -25.87
C HIS A 153 18.86 12.17 -24.76
N LYS A 154 17.82 12.88 -25.21
CA LYS A 154 16.68 13.38 -24.43
C LYS A 154 15.97 12.18 -23.79
N ARG A 155 16.18 11.91 -22.49
CA ARG A 155 15.35 10.97 -21.74
C ARG A 155 14.07 11.70 -21.33
N SER A 156 12.94 11.17 -21.79
CA SER A 156 11.61 11.60 -21.39
C SER A 156 11.43 11.38 -19.88
N ALA A 157 11.18 12.46 -19.15
CA ALA A 157 10.74 12.41 -17.77
C ALA A 157 9.33 11.81 -17.75
N LYS A 158 9.23 10.49 -17.58
CA LYS A 158 7.98 9.88 -17.11
C LYS A 158 7.88 10.23 -15.64
N ASP A 159 7.15 11.31 -15.42
CA ASP A 159 6.72 11.90 -14.18
C ASP A 159 6.33 10.82 -13.16
N CYS A 160 6.89 10.90 -11.95
CA CYS A 160 6.43 10.12 -10.80
C CYS A 160 5.04 10.66 -10.44
N ARG A 161 3.99 10.11 -11.05
CA ARG A 161 2.61 10.56 -10.82
C ARG A 161 2.26 10.34 -9.36
N ARG A 162 1.85 11.42 -8.70
CA ARG A 162 1.45 11.43 -7.30
C ARG A 162 0.15 10.64 -7.15
N ARG A 163 0.11 9.76 -6.13
CA ARG A 163 -1.07 9.00 -5.72
C ARG A 163 -2.28 9.90 -5.51
N LYS A 164 -3.45 9.46 -5.96
CA LYS A 164 -4.72 10.18 -5.70
C LYS A 164 -5.03 10.11 -4.20
N THR A 165 -5.45 11.23 -3.64
CA THR A 165 -6.03 11.26 -2.29
C THR A 165 -7.36 10.51 -2.30
N SER A 166 -7.54 9.61 -1.35
CA SER A 166 -8.79 8.88 -1.21
C SER A 166 -9.90 9.83 -0.77
N ASP A 167 -10.99 9.88 -1.53
CA ASP A 167 -12.23 10.55 -1.13
C ASP A 167 -13.03 9.57 -0.25
N GLN A 168 -12.58 9.34 0.98
CA GLN A 168 -13.39 8.66 1.99
C GLN A 168 -14.15 9.72 2.80
N PRO A 169 -15.42 9.47 3.18
CA PRO A 169 -16.20 10.39 4.00
C PRO A 169 -15.67 10.56 5.44
#